data_AF-C2XQ33-F1
#
_entry.id   AF-C2XQ33-F1
#
_cell.length_a   1.000
_cell.length_b   1.000
_cell.length_c   1.000
_cell.angle_alpha   90.00
_cell.angle_beta   90.00
_cell.angle_gamma   90.00
#
_symmetry.space_group_name_H-M   'P 1'
#
loop_
_entity.id
_entity.type
_entity.pdbx_description
1 polymer ?
#
loop_
_entity_poly.entity_id
_entity_poly.type
_entity_poly.pdbx_seq_one_letter_code
_entity_poly.pdbx_strand_id
1 'polypeptide(L)'
;MGELAGDKHPVTGIPYDADGFPIFKSKGEVTLKETDFKKTRTTHFRRCNKDLYKQIMEDPKLASKFTKEEIELFRIGKTPENYTWHHHQEPGRMQLVDYQIHHDTGHTDGYKIWGKDSDK
;
A
#
# COMPACT_ATOMS: atom_id res chain seq x y z
N MET A 1 -1.73 -0.32 22.70
CA MET A 1 -2.03 -1.59 22.00
C MET A 1 -3.34 -1.38 21.28
N GLY A 2 -3.40 -1.58 19.95
CA GLY A 2 -4.63 -1.39 19.19
C GLY A 2 -5.73 -2.34 19.67
N GLU A 3 -7.00 -1.93 19.61
CA GLU A 3 -8.14 -2.72 20.14
C GLU A 3 -8.26 -4.13 19.53
N LEU A 4 -7.63 -4.38 18.38
CA LEU A 4 -7.64 -5.66 17.66
C LEU A 4 -6.25 -6.32 17.54
N ALA A 5 -5.26 -5.91 18.35
CA ALA A 5 -3.92 -6.50 18.30
C ALA A 5 -3.95 -8.02 18.52
N GLY A 6 -3.44 -8.77 17.54
CA GLY A 6 -3.45 -10.23 17.52
C GLY A 6 -4.78 -10.90 17.14
N ASP A 7 -5.81 -10.13 16.79
CA ASP A 7 -7.13 -10.63 16.36
C ASP A 7 -7.38 -10.35 14.86
N LYS A 8 -8.59 -10.60 14.36
CA LYS A 8 -9.03 -10.35 12.99
C LYS A 8 -10.11 -9.28 12.94
N HIS A 9 -10.11 -8.50 11.87
CA HIS A 9 -11.17 -7.53 11.61
C HIS A 9 -12.53 -8.25 11.47
N PRO A 10 -13.59 -7.85 12.21
CA PRO A 10 -14.83 -8.61 12.30
C PRO A 10 -15.63 -8.67 10.99
N VAL A 11 -15.38 -7.73 10.06
CA VAL A 11 -16.08 -7.67 8.76
C VAL A 11 -15.24 -8.25 7.63
N THR A 12 -13.97 -7.85 7.54
CA THR A 12 -13.10 -8.19 6.39
C THR A 12 -12.29 -9.45 6.65
N GLY A 13 -12.19 -9.90 7.90
CA GLY A 13 -11.38 -11.06 8.31
C GLY A 13 -9.87 -10.84 8.23
N ILE A 14 -9.42 -9.62 7.93
CA ILE A 14 -8.00 -9.29 7.85
C ILE A 14 -7.36 -9.43 9.25
N PRO A 15 -6.31 -10.24 9.41
CA PRO A 15 -5.62 -10.36 10.69
C PRO A 15 -4.82 -9.11 10.98
N TYR A 16 -4.71 -8.77 12.27
CA TYR A 16 -3.80 -7.75 12.78
C TYR A 16 -2.58 -8.41 13.42
N ASP A 17 -1.44 -7.74 13.32
CA ASP A 17 -0.24 -8.13 14.06
C ASP A 17 -0.36 -7.83 15.56
N ALA A 18 0.69 -8.15 16.32
CA ALA A 18 0.74 -7.97 17.77
C ALA A 18 0.67 -6.49 18.22
N ASP A 19 0.95 -5.55 17.31
CA ASP A 19 0.88 -4.12 17.57
C ASP A 19 -0.48 -3.51 17.17
N GLY A 20 -1.28 -4.26 16.42
CA GLY A 20 -2.60 -3.86 15.95
C GLY A 20 -2.60 -3.25 14.54
N PHE A 21 -1.64 -3.62 13.68
CA PHE A 21 -1.62 -3.25 12.27
C PHE A 21 -2.16 -4.36 11.36
N PRO A 22 -2.99 -4.03 10.35
CA PRO A 22 -3.59 -5.02 9.47
C PRO A 22 -2.54 -5.66 8.56
N ILE A 23 -2.64 -6.97 8.38
CA ILE A 23 -1.76 -7.75 7.50
C ILE A 23 -2.52 -7.99 6.17
N PHE A 24 -2.38 -7.04 5.25
CA PHE A 24 -3.03 -7.12 3.95
C PHE A 24 -2.32 -8.09 2.99
N LYS A 25 -3.08 -8.68 2.06
CA LYS A 25 -2.52 -9.44 0.94
C LYS A 25 -2.01 -8.48 -0.14
N SER A 26 -0.74 -8.11 -0.05
CA SER A 26 -0.10 -7.25 -1.04
C SER A 26 0.01 -7.91 -2.42
N LYS A 27 -0.30 -7.14 -3.47
CA LYS A 27 -0.10 -7.52 -4.88
C LYS A 27 1.29 -7.13 -5.38
N GLY A 28 1.84 -6.05 -4.83
CA GLY A 28 3.18 -5.54 -5.13
C GLY A 28 3.65 -4.61 -4.01
N GLU A 29 4.96 -4.57 -3.78
CA GLU A 29 5.56 -3.73 -2.74
C GLU A 29 6.66 -2.86 -3.32
N VAL A 30 6.74 -1.63 -2.82
CA VAL A 30 7.80 -0.69 -3.15
C VAL A 30 8.24 0.04 -1.89
N THR A 31 9.48 0.53 -1.90
CA THR A 31 10.02 1.34 -0.81
C THR A 31 10.19 2.77 -1.29
N LEU A 32 9.47 3.71 -0.66
CA LEU A 32 9.67 5.14 -0.87
C LEU A 32 11.03 5.57 -0.33
N LYS A 33 11.61 6.58 -0.98
CA LYS A 33 12.81 7.23 -0.45
C LYS A 33 12.42 8.13 0.72
N GLU A 34 13.29 8.23 1.72
CA GLU A 34 13.07 9.10 2.90
C GLU A 34 12.79 10.55 2.51
N THR A 35 13.45 11.06 1.47
CA THR A 35 13.24 12.41 0.92
C THR A 35 11.81 12.64 0.39
N ASP A 36 11.04 11.57 0.24
CA ASP A 36 9.65 11.62 -0.18
C ASP A 36 8.66 11.51 0.96
N PHE A 37 9.02 11.03 2.16
CA PHE A 37 8.06 10.67 3.21
C PHE A 37 7.05 11.77 3.55
N LYS A 38 7.48 13.03 3.50
CA LYS A 38 6.64 14.21 3.80
C LYS A 38 5.85 14.75 2.60
N LYS A 39 5.86 14.06 1.46
CA LYS A 39 5.08 14.42 0.27
C LYS A 39 3.63 13.93 0.41
N THR A 40 2.78 14.40 -0.50
CA THR A 40 1.35 14.05 -0.49
C THR A 40 1.11 12.59 -0.86
N ARG A 41 -0.01 12.00 -0.41
CA ARG A 41 -0.47 10.66 -0.84
C ARG A 41 -0.48 10.52 -2.36
N THR A 42 -1.00 11.52 -3.10
CA THR A 42 -0.99 11.52 -4.58
C THR A 42 0.43 11.41 -5.15
N THR A 43 1.41 12.08 -4.52
CA THR A 43 2.81 12.00 -4.94
C THR A 43 3.40 10.62 -4.65
N HIS A 44 3.13 10.07 -3.47
CA HIS A 44 3.53 8.71 -3.11
C HIS A 44 2.98 7.70 -4.12
N PHE A 45 1.68 7.72 -4.36
CA PHE A 45 1.01 6.75 -5.23
C PHE A 45 1.58 6.80 -6.64
N ARG A 46 1.76 8.00 -7.19
CA ARG A 46 2.36 8.18 -8.52
C ARG A 46 3.77 7.61 -8.63
N ARG A 47 4.60 7.77 -7.58
CA ARG A 47 5.96 7.20 -7.55
C ARG A 47 5.90 5.68 -7.43
N CYS A 48 5.08 5.18 -6.51
CA CYS A 48 4.91 3.75 -6.28
C CYS A 48 4.43 3.03 -7.53
N ASN A 49 3.47 3.60 -8.27
CA ASN A 49 3.00 3.08 -9.55
C ASN A 49 4.15 2.96 -10.58
N LYS A 50 4.97 4.01 -10.72
CA LYS A 50 6.09 4.01 -11.67
C LYS A 50 7.20 3.05 -11.27
N ASP A 51 7.45 2.89 -9.98
CA ASP A 51 8.49 1.97 -9.50
C ASP A 51 8.00 0.52 -9.58
N LEU A 52 6.73 0.25 -9.26
CA LEU A 52 6.11 -1.07 -9.48
C LEU A 52 6.11 -1.45 -10.96
N TYR A 53 5.83 -0.50 -11.87
CA TYR A 53 5.94 -0.75 -13.31
C TYR A 53 7.35 -1.23 -13.71
N LYS A 54 8.42 -0.59 -13.20
CA LYS A 54 9.80 -1.04 -13.49
C LYS A 54 10.03 -2.47 -13.00
N GLN A 55 9.59 -2.78 -11.78
CA GLN A 55 9.70 -4.14 -11.23
C GLN A 55 8.92 -5.16 -12.09
N ILE A 56 7.72 -4.80 -12.56
CA ILE A 56 6.91 -5.65 -13.45
C ILE A 56 7.64 -5.97 -14.75
N MET A 57 8.35 -4.98 -15.33
CA MET A 57 9.11 -5.20 -16.57
C MET A 57 10.31 -6.13 -16.39
N GLU A 58 10.81 -6.28 -15.16
CA GLU A 58 11.96 -7.10 -14.81
C GLU A 58 11.57 -8.49 -14.26
N ASP A 59 10.35 -8.63 -13.71
CA ASP A 59 9.85 -9.87 -13.12
C ASP A 59 8.56 -10.37 -13.81
N PRO A 60 8.66 -11.39 -14.69
CA PRO A 60 7.51 -12.02 -15.33
C PRO A 60 6.48 -12.60 -14.36
N LYS A 61 6.89 -13.05 -13.16
CA LYS A 61 5.95 -13.56 -12.15
C LYS A 61 5.15 -12.42 -11.55
N LEU A 62 5.76 -11.26 -11.33
CA LEU A 62 5.05 -10.07 -10.89
C LEU A 62 4.11 -9.56 -11.99
N ALA A 63 4.56 -9.53 -13.24
CA ALA A 63 3.74 -9.15 -14.39
C ALA A 63 2.47 -10.01 -14.52
N SER A 64 2.57 -11.32 -14.28
CA SER A 64 1.43 -12.24 -14.36
C SER A 64 0.29 -11.97 -13.36
N LYS A 65 0.50 -11.09 -12.37
CA LYS A 65 -0.53 -10.69 -11.40
C LYS A 65 -1.46 -9.60 -11.91
N PHE A 66 -1.12 -8.96 -13.03
CA PHE A 66 -1.80 -7.76 -13.53
C PHE A 66 -2.22 -7.92 -15.00
N THR A 67 -3.29 -7.24 -15.39
CA THR A 67 -3.67 -7.15 -16.81
C THR A 67 -2.78 -6.16 -17.56
N LYS A 68 -2.82 -6.20 -18.90
CA LYS A 68 -2.04 -5.26 -19.72
C LYS A 68 -2.47 -3.81 -19.47
N GLU A 69 -3.76 -3.59 -19.25
CA GLU A 69 -4.36 -2.28 -18.96
C GLU A 69 -3.89 -1.76 -17.59
N GLU A 70 -3.84 -2.61 -16.57
CA GLU A 70 -3.32 -2.25 -15.25
C GLU A 70 -1.83 -1.90 -15.31
N ILE A 71 -1.03 -2.68 -16.05
CA ILE A 71 0.39 -2.41 -16.29
C ILE A 71 0.59 -1.04 -16.96
N GLU A 72 -0.26 -0.70 -17.93
CA GLU A 72 -0.21 0.59 -18.61
C GLU A 72 -0.59 1.75 -17.68
N LEU A 73 -1.56 1.55 -16.78
CA LEU A 73 -1.87 2.54 -15.74
C LEU A 73 -0.67 2.79 -14.82
N PHE A 74 0.02 1.74 -14.38
CA PHE A 74 1.24 1.88 -13.58
C PHE A 74 2.33 2.66 -14.32
N ARG A 75 2.50 2.40 -15.63
CA ARG A 75 3.45 3.12 -16.50
C ARG A 75 3.25 4.62 -16.47
N ILE A 76 2.00 5.08 -16.55
CA ILE A 76 1.65 6.52 -16.50
C ILE A 76 1.50 7.06 -15.07
N GLY A 77 1.75 6.24 -14.04
CA GLY A 77 1.72 6.62 -12.64
C GLY A 77 0.31 6.67 -12.03
N LYS A 78 -0.67 5.98 -12.63
CA LYS A 78 -2.04 5.85 -12.11
C LYS A 78 -2.22 4.49 -11.43
N THR A 79 -3.02 4.49 -10.37
CA THR A 79 -3.42 3.26 -9.68
C THR A 79 -4.70 2.74 -10.35
N PRO A 80 -4.78 1.45 -10.71
CA PRO A 80 -6.03 0.86 -11.18
C PRO A 80 -7.14 0.96 -10.14
N GLU A 81 -8.39 1.04 -10.58
CA GLU A 81 -9.55 1.39 -9.75
C GLU A 81 -9.77 0.43 -8.56
N ASN A 82 -9.46 -0.86 -8.73
CA ASN A 82 -9.64 -1.87 -7.70
C ASN A 82 -8.51 -1.90 -6.65
N TYR A 83 -7.50 -1.04 -6.77
CA TYR A 83 -6.35 -1.02 -5.87
C TYR A 83 -6.14 0.33 -5.19
N THR A 84 -5.47 0.27 -4.05
CA THR A 84 -4.90 1.44 -3.38
C THR A 84 -3.50 1.12 -2.87
N TRP A 85 -2.72 2.17 -2.63
CA TRP A 85 -1.45 2.06 -1.96
C TRP A 85 -1.64 2.26 -0.46
N HIS A 86 -1.44 1.19 0.29
CA HIS A 86 -1.41 1.20 1.75
C HIS A 86 -0.01 1.64 2.23
N HIS A 87 0.03 2.61 3.14
CA HIS A 87 1.25 2.97 3.87
C HIS A 87 1.41 2.03 5.07
N HIS A 88 2.41 1.15 5.02
CA HIS A 88 2.71 0.21 6.10
C HIS A 88 3.30 0.94 7.31
N GLN A 89 3.25 0.33 8.50
CA GLN A 89 3.83 0.89 9.74
C GLN A 89 5.35 1.03 9.67
N GLU A 90 6.02 0.17 8.91
CA GLU A 90 7.44 0.29 8.59
C GLU A 90 7.69 1.49 7.65
N PRO A 91 8.54 2.46 8.03
CA PRO A 91 8.75 3.68 7.25
C PRO A 91 9.13 3.43 5.79
N GLY A 92 8.39 4.09 4.89
CA GLY A 92 8.63 4.03 3.45
C GLY A 92 8.10 2.77 2.76
N ARG A 93 7.73 1.70 3.49
CA ARG A 93 7.17 0.50 2.88
C ARG A 93 5.73 0.76 2.43
N MET A 94 5.51 0.53 1.14
CA MET A 94 4.23 0.77 0.46
C MET A 94 3.73 -0.53 -0.14
N GLN A 95 2.46 -0.85 0.07
CA GLN A 95 1.85 -2.09 -0.40
C GLN A 95 0.66 -1.77 -1.31
N LEU A 96 0.65 -2.34 -2.51
CA LEU A 96 -0.52 -2.28 -3.38
C LEU A 96 -1.52 -3.34 -2.93
N VAL A 97 -2.69 -2.92 -2.45
CA VAL A 97 -3.71 -3.79 -1.86
C VAL A 97 -5.07 -3.53 -2.51
N ASP A 98 -6.00 -4.46 -2.32
CA ASP A 98 -7.39 -4.29 -2.74
C ASP A 98 -8.02 -3.07 -2.06
N TYR A 99 -8.65 -2.19 -2.85
CA TYR A 99 -9.23 -0.94 -2.36
C TYR A 99 -10.33 -1.18 -1.34
N GLN A 100 -11.27 -2.09 -1.64
CA GLN A 100 -12.44 -2.30 -0.80
C GLN A 100 -12.05 -2.93 0.54
N ILE A 101 -11.19 -3.95 0.50
CA ILE A 101 -10.66 -4.58 1.72
C ILE A 101 -9.92 -3.57 2.59
N HIS A 102 -9.10 -2.71 1.99
CA HIS A 102 -8.38 -1.67 2.73
C HIS A 102 -9.31 -0.61 3.31
N HIS A 103 -10.33 -0.19 2.55
CA HIS A 103 -11.33 0.79 2.98
C HIS A 103 -12.15 0.27 4.16
N ASP A 104 -12.60 -0.99 4.09
CA ASP A 104 -13.47 -1.62 5.08
C ASP A 104 -12.71 -2.13 6.32
N THR A 105 -11.38 -2.08 6.33
CA THR A 105 -10.56 -2.50 7.47
C THR A 105 -10.09 -1.27 8.23
N GLY A 106 -10.63 -1.01 9.42
CA GLY A 106 -10.22 0.14 10.24
C GLY A 106 -8.77 0.02 10.75
N HIS A 107 -7.92 1.03 10.54
CA HIS A 107 -6.53 0.99 11.00
C HIS A 107 -5.86 2.37 11.08
N THR A 108 -4.74 2.43 11.80
CA THR A 108 -3.81 3.57 11.75
C THR A 108 -2.84 3.37 10.60
N ASP A 109 -3.04 4.18 9.56
CA ASP A 109 -2.23 4.17 8.33
C ASP A 109 -0.83 4.76 8.59
N GLY A 110 0.22 4.15 8.02
CA GLY A 110 1.62 4.54 8.19
C GLY A 110 1.93 5.98 7.78
N TYR A 111 1.09 6.58 6.92
CA TYR A 111 1.19 7.99 6.58
C TYR A 111 0.99 8.91 7.79
N LYS A 112 0.24 8.46 8.81
CA LYS A 112 0.10 9.15 10.10
C LYS A 112 1.28 8.90 11.04
N ILE A 113 2.06 7.84 10.82
CA ILE A 113 3.18 7.46 11.70
C ILE A 113 4.47 8.12 11.25
N TRP A 114 4.77 8.08 9.95
CA TRP A 114 6.04 8.58 9.39
C TRP A 114 5.84 9.50 8.17
N GLY A 115 4.62 9.57 7.63
CA GLY A 115 4.31 10.40 6.48
C GLY A 115 4.16 11.88 6.80
N LYS A 116 3.57 12.64 5.87
CA LYS A 116 3.29 14.06 6.05
C LYS A 116 2.36 14.34 7.25
N ASP A 117 1.47 13.41 7.58
CA ASP A 117 0.51 13.59 8.66
C ASP A 117 1.07 13.20 10.04
N SER A 118 2.33 12.77 10.14
CA SER A 118 2.95 12.47 11.44
C SER A 118 3.35 13.70 12.25
N ASP A 119 3.33 14.88 11.63
CA ASP A 119 3.66 16.15 12.30
C ASP A 119 2.40 16.88 12.80
N LYS A 120 1.23 16.22 12.72
CA LYS A 120 -0.09 16.77 13.06
C LYS A 120 -0.56 16.34 14.44
#